data_AF-A0A972UBI8-F1
#
_entry.id   AF-A0A972UBI8-F1
#
_cell.length_a   1.000
_cell.length_b   1.000
_cell.length_c   1.000
_cell.angle_alpha   90.00
_cell.angle_beta   90.00
_cell.angle_gamma   90.00
#
_symmetry.space_group_name_H-M   'P 1'
#
loop_
_entity.id
_entity.type
_entity.pdbx_description
1 polymer ?
#
loop_
_entity_poly.entity_id
_entity_poly.type
_entity_poly.pdbx_seq_one_letter_code
_entity_poly.pdbx_strand_id
1 'polypeptide(L)'
;MAQKQDVKNRAKDILEETLDREAAIVLARISEEMQMMFQAHPDPTREDVVNIVTAYFLEKGKSEPFIEDWITTSEEYGRERGLSEKDQPGAMLSDLGVFRFMNFLKDKGLTDDQITIVLTGAVQQAASDTPSGH
;
A
#
# COMPACT_ATOMS: atom_id res chain seq x y z
N MET A 1 6.10 -11.77 22.10
CA MET A 1 4.62 -11.75 22.02
C MET A 1 4.01 -10.46 22.57
N ALA A 2 4.55 -9.84 23.63
CA ALA A 2 4.04 -8.57 24.15
C ALA A 2 4.15 -7.37 23.17
N GLN A 3 5.30 -7.15 22.52
CA GLN A 3 5.49 -6.00 21.60
C GLN A 3 4.63 -6.05 20.33
N LYS A 4 4.34 -7.24 19.77
CA LYS A 4 3.49 -7.36 18.56
C LYS A 4 2.02 -7.03 18.84
N GLN A 5 1.51 -7.47 19.99
CA GLN A 5 0.14 -7.15 20.41
C GLN A 5 -0.03 -5.65 20.68
N ASP A 6 1.01 -5.00 21.21
CA ASP A 6 1.04 -3.57 21.51
C ASP A 6 0.93 -2.71 20.24
N VAL A 7 1.70 -3.04 19.19
CA VAL A 7 1.66 -2.31 17.92
C VAL A 7 0.31 -2.42 17.22
N LYS A 8 -0.34 -3.60 17.24
CA LYS A 8 -1.67 -3.79 16.65
C LYS A 8 -2.74 -2.94 17.36
N ASN A 9 -2.75 -2.97 18.68
CA ASN A 9 -3.71 -2.18 19.47
C ASN A 9 -3.48 -0.68 19.23
N ARG A 10 -2.21 -0.24 19.26
CA ARG A 10 -1.86 1.16 19.00
C ARG A 10 -2.21 1.63 17.58
N ALA A 11 -2.03 0.78 16.57
CA ALA A 11 -2.45 1.09 15.21
C ALA A 11 -3.98 1.27 15.11
N LYS A 12 -4.73 0.41 15.81
CA LYS A 12 -6.19 0.54 15.90
C LYS A 12 -6.60 1.83 16.60
N ASP A 13 -5.98 2.15 17.73
CA ASP A 13 -6.29 3.36 18.51
C ASP A 13 -6.03 4.63 17.68
N ILE A 14 -4.88 4.71 16.97
CA ILE A 14 -4.57 5.82 16.07
C ILE A 14 -5.64 6.00 14.99
N LEU A 15 -6.11 4.90 14.40
CA LEU A 15 -7.15 4.95 13.37
C LEU A 15 -8.50 5.38 13.96
N GLU A 16 -8.90 4.89 15.13
CA GLU A 16 -10.17 5.26 15.78
C GLU A 16 -10.18 6.71 16.29
N GLU A 17 -9.03 7.24 16.73
CA GLU A 17 -8.90 8.62 17.18
C GLU A 17 -8.87 9.63 16.02
N THR A 18 -8.35 9.22 14.87
CA THR A 18 -8.11 10.13 13.74
C THR A 18 -9.14 10.00 12.62
N LEU A 19 -9.65 8.79 12.38
CA LEU A 19 -10.58 8.53 11.27
C LEU A 19 -12.03 8.55 11.76
N ASP A 20 -12.80 9.47 11.20
CA ASP A 20 -14.25 9.39 11.27
C ASP A 20 -14.80 8.22 10.42
N ARG A 21 -16.11 8.01 10.51
CA ARG A 21 -16.80 6.95 9.76
C ARG A 21 -16.64 7.09 8.24
N GLU A 22 -16.58 8.32 7.72
CA GLU A 22 -16.41 8.55 6.28
C GLU A 22 -14.99 8.20 5.84
N ALA A 23 -14.00 8.54 6.65
CA ALA A 23 -12.61 8.20 6.42
C ALA A 23 -12.38 6.67 6.46
N ALA A 24 -13.05 5.95 7.36
CA ALA A 24 -13.02 4.50 7.38
C ALA A 24 -13.62 3.87 6.10
N ILE A 25 -14.68 4.46 5.55
CA ILE A 25 -15.28 4.02 4.27
C ILE A 25 -14.30 4.22 3.10
N VAL A 26 -13.61 5.37 3.05
CA VAL A 26 -12.61 5.63 2.00
C VAL A 26 -11.44 4.65 2.09
N LEU A 27 -10.97 4.36 3.31
CA LEU A 27 -9.90 3.39 3.52
C LEU A 27 -10.31 1.98 3.07
N ALA A 28 -11.53 1.55 3.40
CA ALA A 28 -12.07 0.27 2.92
C ALA A 28 -12.17 0.23 1.39
N ARG A 29 -12.58 1.33 0.76
CA ARG A 29 -12.64 1.45 -0.70
C ARG A 29 -11.26 1.35 -1.35
N ILE A 30 -10.22 1.95 -0.77
CA ILE A 30 -8.84 1.79 -1.27
C ILE A 30 -8.43 0.31 -1.22
N SER A 31 -8.71 -0.39 -0.11
CA SER A 31 -8.45 -1.83 0.01
C SER A 31 -9.17 -2.65 -1.06
N GLU A 32 -10.46 -2.38 -1.26
CA GLU A 32 -11.30 -3.09 -2.23
C GLU A 32 -10.81 -2.85 -3.66
N GLU A 33 -10.48 -1.60 -4.02
CA GLU A 33 -9.92 -1.26 -5.32
C GLU A 33 -8.57 -1.96 -5.58
N MET A 34 -7.70 -2.03 -4.55
CA MET A 34 -6.46 -2.79 -4.67
C MET A 34 -6.72 -4.29 -4.84
N GLN A 35 -7.66 -4.85 -4.09
CA GLN A 35 -8.03 -6.27 -4.22
C GLN A 35 -8.57 -6.58 -5.63
N MET A 36 -9.44 -5.73 -6.16
CA MET A 36 -9.95 -5.85 -7.53
C MET A 36 -8.82 -5.76 -8.57
N MET A 37 -7.83 -4.88 -8.36
CA MET A 37 -6.66 -4.77 -9.22
C MET A 37 -5.85 -6.09 -9.25
N PHE A 38 -5.55 -6.67 -8.08
CA PHE A 38 -4.85 -7.96 -8.00
C PHE A 38 -5.68 -9.13 -8.56
N GLN A 39 -7.00 -9.09 -8.46
CA GLN A 39 -7.88 -10.10 -9.06
C GLN A 39 -7.92 -9.99 -10.60
N ALA A 40 -7.91 -8.77 -11.13
CA ALA A 40 -7.89 -8.53 -12.58
C ALA A 40 -6.52 -8.84 -13.19
N HIS A 41 -5.44 -8.66 -12.43
CA HIS A 41 -4.06 -8.90 -12.84
C HIS A 41 -3.37 -9.88 -11.86
N PRO A 42 -3.70 -11.18 -11.90
CA PRO A 42 -3.13 -12.16 -10.98
C PRO A 42 -1.63 -12.44 -11.23
N ASP A 43 -1.16 -12.18 -12.45
CA ASP A 43 0.25 -12.23 -12.84
C ASP A 43 0.58 -10.96 -13.65
N PRO A 44 0.69 -9.80 -12.97
CA PRO A 44 0.81 -8.52 -13.65
C PRO A 44 2.14 -8.45 -14.40
N THR A 45 2.12 -8.00 -15.64
CA THR A 45 3.35 -7.68 -16.36
C THR A 45 3.86 -6.30 -15.98
N ARG A 46 5.13 -6.01 -16.28
CA ARG A 46 5.67 -4.65 -16.14
C ARG A 46 4.81 -3.63 -16.89
N GLU A 47 4.37 -3.96 -18.10
CA GLU A 47 3.54 -3.08 -18.92
C GLU A 47 2.19 -2.77 -18.26
N ASP A 48 1.52 -3.80 -17.70
CA ASP A 48 0.27 -3.62 -16.96
C ASP A 48 0.45 -2.62 -15.81
N VAL A 49 1.49 -2.82 -15.01
CA VAL A 49 1.73 -1.97 -13.83
C VAL A 49 2.08 -0.55 -14.22
N VAL A 50 2.92 -0.35 -15.23
CA VAL A 50 3.25 0.99 -15.76
C VAL A 50 1.97 1.70 -16.23
N ASN A 51 1.09 1.02 -16.95
CA ASN A 51 -0.18 1.59 -17.41
C ASN A 51 -1.10 1.98 -16.25
N ILE A 52 -1.24 1.10 -15.26
CA ILE A 52 -2.06 1.32 -14.06
C ILE A 52 -1.53 2.52 -13.26
N VAL A 53 -0.24 2.54 -12.96
CA VAL A 53 0.43 3.59 -12.18
C VAL A 53 0.31 4.93 -12.90
N THR A 54 0.57 4.94 -14.21
CA THR A 54 0.49 6.15 -15.04
C THR A 54 -0.94 6.71 -15.05
N ALA A 55 -1.93 5.86 -15.33
CA ALA A 55 -3.34 6.29 -15.34
C ALA A 55 -3.77 6.87 -13.99
N TYR A 56 -3.42 6.20 -12.89
CA TYR A 56 -3.72 6.67 -11.54
C TYR A 56 -3.12 8.05 -11.26
N PHE A 57 -1.84 8.24 -11.55
CA PHE A 57 -1.16 9.49 -11.24
C PHE A 57 -1.56 10.65 -12.14
N LEU A 58 -1.86 10.39 -13.41
CA LEU A 58 -2.42 11.39 -14.32
C LEU A 58 -3.80 11.87 -13.86
N GLU A 59 -4.67 10.97 -13.40
CA GLU A 59 -5.96 11.34 -12.82
C GLU A 59 -5.80 12.24 -11.58
N LYS A 60 -4.72 12.06 -10.82
CA LYS A 60 -4.36 12.90 -9.67
C LYS A 60 -3.58 14.16 -10.04
N GLY A 61 -3.44 14.47 -11.33
CA GLY A 61 -2.77 15.67 -11.82
C GLY A 61 -1.26 15.69 -11.58
N LYS A 62 -0.62 14.52 -11.43
CA LYS A 62 0.84 14.42 -11.37
C LYS A 62 1.45 14.54 -12.77
N SER A 63 2.68 15.06 -12.83
CA SER A 63 3.41 15.25 -14.09
C SER A 63 4.09 13.96 -14.54
N GLU A 64 4.33 13.82 -15.85
CA GLU A 64 5.04 12.67 -16.42
C GLU A 64 6.41 12.42 -15.76
N PRO A 65 7.26 13.44 -15.47
CA PRO A 65 8.54 13.21 -14.79
C PRO A 65 8.38 12.62 -13.38
N PHE A 66 7.33 12.99 -12.65
CA PHE A 66 7.05 12.40 -11.33
C PHE A 66 6.66 10.92 -11.47
N ILE A 67 5.89 10.58 -12.50
CA ILE A 67 5.44 9.21 -12.75
C ILE A 67 6.62 8.32 -13.13
N GLU A 68 7.49 8.81 -14.01
CA GLU A 68 8.70 8.11 -14.43
C GLU A 68 9.66 7.87 -13.24
N ASP A 69 9.86 8.89 -12.40
CA ASP A 69 10.68 8.79 -11.19
C ASP A 69 10.11 7.77 -10.20
N TRP A 70 8.79 7.79 -9.98
CA TRP A 70 8.11 6.83 -9.11
C TRP A 70 8.26 5.38 -9.60
N ILE A 71 8.03 5.15 -10.91
CA ILE A 71 8.16 3.82 -11.53
C ILE A 71 9.60 3.32 -11.37
N THR A 72 10.58 4.16 -11.70
CA THR A 72 12.01 3.83 -11.61
C THR A 72 12.39 3.47 -10.18
N THR A 73 11.96 4.29 -9.21
CA THR A 73 12.24 4.07 -7.78
C THR A 73 11.63 2.76 -7.27
N SER A 74 10.38 2.44 -7.66
CA SER A 74 9.73 1.20 -7.23
C SER A 74 10.41 -0.05 -7.84
N GLU A 75 10.86 0.03 -9.09
CA GLU A 75 11.67 -1.04 -9.71
C GLU A 75 13.03 -1.21 -9.01
N GLU A 76 13.71 -0.11 -8.69
CA GLU A 76 14.97 -0.13 -7.94
C GLU A 76 14.80 -0.79 -6.57
N TYR A 77 13.76 -0.42 -5.82
CA TYR A 77 13.45 -1.08 -4.55
C TYR A 77 13.17 -2.57 -4.71
N GLY A 78 12.47 -2.99 -5.77
CA GLY A 78 12.26 -4.40 -6.05
C GLY A 78 13.59 -5.15 -6.25
N ARG A 79 14.51 -4.56 -7.04
CA ARG A 79 15.85 -5.11 -7.28
C ARG A 79 16.69 -5.17 -6.01
N GLU A 80 16.70 -4.10 -5.21
CA GLU A 80 17.45 -4.01 -3.95
C GLU A 80 16.96 -5.04 -2.91
N ARG A 81 15.66 -5.35 -2.92
CA ARG A 81 15.06 -6.40 -2.08
C ARG A 81 15.34 -7.82 -2.59
N GLY A 82 16.04 -7.97 -3.71
CA GLY A 82 16.36 -9.26 -4.32
C GLY A 82 15.17 -9.94 -4.99
N LEU A 83 14.12 -9.18 -5.35
CA LEU A 83 12.97 -9.73 -6.04
C LEU A 83 13.34 -10.13 -7.47
N SER A 84 12.86 -11.30 -7.88
CA SER A 84 13.02 -11.76 -9.26
C SER A 84 12.20 -10.89 -10.20
N GLU A 85 12.59 -10.83 -11.48
CA GLU A 85 11.89 -9.99 -12.48
C GLU A 85 10.40 -10.29 -12.59
N LYS A 86 9.98 -11.54 -12.36
CA LYS A 86 8.56 -11.94 -12.34
C LYS A 86 7.79 -11.41 -11.11
N ASP A 87 8.46 -11.21 -9.98
CA ASP A 87 7.81 -10.79 -8.74
C ASP A 87 7.77 -9.25 -8.61
N GLN A 88 8.62 -8.55 -9.38
CA GLN A 88 8.72 -7.09 -9.37
C GLN A 88 7.40 -6.38 -9.72
N PRO A 89 6.66 -6.75 -10.78
CA PRO A 89 5.40 -6.08 -11.09
C PRO A 89 4.36 -6.16 -9.96
N GLY A 90 4.21 -7.32 -9.34
CA GLY A 90 3.30 -7.49 -8.19
C GLY A 90 3.73 -6.64 -6.99
N ALA A 91 5.03 -6.52 -6.75
CA ALA A 91 5.58 -5.67 -5.70
C ALA A 91 5.34 -4.17 -5.99
N MET A 92 5.55 -3.73 -7.24
CA MET A 92 5.26 -2.35 -7.65
C MET A 92 3.77 -2.01 -7.50
N LEU A 93 2.87 -2.93 -7.87
CA LEU A 93 1.44 -2.73 -7.66
C LEU A 93 1.07 -2.66 -6.17
N SER A 94 1.77 -3.42 -5.33
CA SER A 94 1.65 -3.33 -3.86
C SER A 94 2.15 -1.98 -3.33
N ASP A 95 3.29 -1.49 -3.83
CA ASP A 95 3.83 -0.16 -3.49
C ASP A 95 2.84 0.96 -3.86
N LEU A 96 2.16 0.86 -5.01
CA LEU A 96 1.07 1.78 -5.37
C LEU A 96 -0.04 1.76 -4.32
N GLY A 97 -0.48 0.57 -3.90
CA GLY A 97 -1.46 0.42 -2.83
C GLY A 97 -1.03 1.12 -1.53
N VAL A 98 0.19 0.82 -1.05
CA VAL A 98 0.76 1.44 0.16
C VAL A 98 0.83 2.96 0.02
N PHE A 99 1.28 3.47 -1.13
CA PHE A 99 1.33 4.90 -1.39
C PHE A 99 -0.06 5.56 -1.30
N ARG A 100 -1.10 4.91 -1.84
CA ARG A 100 -2.49 5.38 -1.76
C ARG A 100 -2.99 5.45 -0.32
N PHE A 101 -2.70 4.41 0.48
CA PHE A 101 -3.01 4.42 1.91
C PHE A 101 -2.27 5.52 2.65
N MET A 102 -0.95 5.66 2.44
CA MET A 102 -0.14 6.65 3.12
C MET A 102 -0.63 8.07 2.85
N ASN A 103 -0.89 8.41 1.59
CA ASN A 103 -1.39 9.75 1.26
C ASN A 103 -2.75 10.02 1.88
N PHE A 104 -3.66 9.04 1.84
CA PHE A 104 -4.96 9.19 2.49
C PHE A 104 -4.81 9.48 3.99
N LEU A 105 -3.93 8.75 4.69
CA LEU A 105 -3.69 8.98 6.12
C LEU A 105 -3.03 10.35 6.37
N LYS A 106 -2.10 10.79 5.52
CA LYS A 106 -1.53 12.15 5.58
C LYS A 106 -2.58 13.23 5.42
N ASP A 107 -3.49 13.06 4.45
CA ASP A 107 -4.58 14.00 4.19
C ASP A 107 -5.56 14.09 5.37
N LYS A 108 -5.65 13.04 6.19
CA LYS A 108 -6.41 13.00 7.44
C LYS A 108 -5.65 13.52 8.66
N GLY A 109 -4.41 13.97 8.47
CA GLY A 109 -3.62 14.63 9.51
C GLY A 109 -2.74 13.68 10.33
N LEU A 110 -2.59 12.42 9.94
CA LEU A 110 -1.64 11.52 10.61
C LEU A 110 -0.20 11.94 10.31
N THR A 111 0.64 11.92 11.34
CA THR A 111 2.08 12.15 11.20
C THR A 111 2.78 10.94 10.58
N ASP A 112 3.99 11.13 10.04
CA ASP A 112 4.79 10.04 9.47
C ASP A 112 5.04 8.89 10.47
N ASP A 113 5.22 9.21 11.76
CA ASP A 113 5.38 8.23 12.83
C ASP A 113 4.10 7.42 13.04
N GLN A 114 2.94 8.08 13.06
CA GLN A 114 1.64 7.41 13.20
C GLN A 114 1.34 6.52 12.01
N ILE A 115 1.63 6.98 10.79
CA ILE A 115 1.49 6.21 9.56
C ILE A 115 2.39 4.97 9.60
N THR A 116 3.63 5.11 10.06
CA THR A 116 4.55 3.98 10.21
C THR A 116 3.99 2.92 11.16
N ILE A 117 3.41 3.32 12.29
CA ILE A 117 2.76 2.42 13.25
C ILE A 117 1.55 1.73 12.61
N VAL A 118 0.69 2.48 11.92
CA VAL A 118 -0.50 1.95 11.24
C VAL A 118 -0.13 0.92 10.18
N LEU A 119 0.83 1.23 9.31
CA LEU A 119 1.30 0.30 8.28
C LEU A 119 1.93 -0.96 8.88
N THR A 120 2.75 -0.80 9.93
CA THR A 120 3.36 -1.93 10.63
C THR A 120 2.28 -2.83 11.25
N GLY A 121 1.24 -2.24 11.84
CA GLY A 121 0.09 -2.97 12.36
C GLY A 121 -0.66 -3.75 11.27
N ALA A 122 -0.90 -3.13 10.12
CA ALA A 122 -1.58 -3.74 8.99
C ALA A 122 -0.80 -4.94 8.41
N VAL A 123 0.53 -4.80 8.24
CA VAL A 123 1.40 -5.90 7.78
C VAL A 123 1.39 -7.05 8.79
N GLN A 124 1.47 -6.76 10.08
CA GLN A 124 1.41 -7.80 11.11
C GLN A 124 0.07 -8.53 11.12
N GLN A 125 -1.03 -7.83 10.87
CA GLN A 125 -2.35 -8.44 10.76
C GLN A 125 -2.44 -9.36 9.53
N ALA A 126 -2.02 -8.90 8.35
CA ALA A 126 -2.02 -9.73 7.14
C ALA A 126 -1.16 -11.00 7.30
N ALA A 127 0.01 -10.88 7.94
CA ALA A 127 0.86 -12.03 8.23
C ALA A 127 0.27 -12.99 9.28
N SER A 128 -0.62 -12.51 10.15
CA SER A 128 -1.29 -13.33 11.19
C SER A 128 -2.57 -14.00 10.68
N ASP A 129 -3.25 -13.34 9.73
CA ASP A 129 -4.48 -13.84 9.10
C ASP A 129 -4.18 -14.84 7.96
N THR A 130 -2.90 -14.98 7.57
CA THR A 130 -2.44 -16.07 6.71
C THR A 130 -2.33 -17.34 7.57
N PRO A 131 -3.19 -18.36 7.38
CA PRO A 131 -2.98 -19.63 8.07
C PRO A 131 -1.63 -20.15 7.60
N SER A 132 -0.75 -20.49 8.53
CA SER A 132 0.49 -21.20 8.25
C SER A 132 0.13 -22.56 7.63
N GLY A 133 -0.07 -22.57 6.32
CA GLY A 133 -0.33 -23.75 5.51
C GLY A 133 0.98 -24.48 5.28
N HIS A 134 1.00 -25.70 5.80
CA HIS A 134 1.99 -26.78 5.68
C HIS A 134 3.00 -26.74 4.51
#